data_AF-A0A929TCF1-F1
#
_entry.id   AF-A0A929TCF1-F1
#
_cell.length_a   1.000
_cell.length_b   1.000
_cell.length_c   1.000
_cell.angle_alpha   90.00
_cell.angle_beta   90.00
_cell.angle_gamma   90.00
#
_symmetry.space_group_name_H-M   'P 1'
#
loop_
_entity.id
_entity.type
_entity.pdbx_description
1 polymer ?
#
loop_
_entity_poly.entity_id
_entity_poly.type
_entity_poly.pdbx_seq_one_letter_code
_entity_poly.pdbx_strand_id
1 'polypeptide(L)'
;IQPFGLALTLLKRGFHVVRVEADACAPFDRAHLEELKENYPKVESFQPIHSSSVAMDRPLPESLALGFEGGYLAGSKHVADLFMDGGMFGYDGVISLMRSMREGMKKTGALKSLIESKGLVV
;
A
#
# COMPACT_ATOMS: atom_id res chain seq x y z
N ILE A 1 9.42 2.04 -6.17
CA ILE A 1 8.25 2.87 -5.79
C ILE A 1 8.60 3.73 -4.55
N GLN A 2 7.86 4.81 -4.24
CA GLN A 2 8.04 5.64 -3.03
C GLN A 2 6.85 5.44 -2.06
N PRO A 3 6.84 4.37 -1.25
CA PRO A 3 5.68 4.06 -0.39
C PRO A 3 5.42 5.14 0.66
N PHE A 4 6.46 5.73 1.25
CA PHE A 4 6.30 6.77 2.27
C PHE A 4 5.88 8.10 1.65
N GLY A 5 6.46 8.47 0.50
CA GLY A 5 6.02 9.64 -0.26
C GLY A 5 4.56 9.55 -0.70
N LEU A 6 4.10 8.37 -1.14
CA LEU A 6 2.69 8.15 -1.49
C LEU A 6 1.78 8.28 -0.27
N ALA A 7 2.12 7.62 0.84
CA ALA A 7 1.34 7.69 2.08
C ALA A 7 1.20 9.12 2.59
N LEU A 8 2.31 9.86 2.64
CA LEU A 8 2.33 11.26 3.03
C LEU A 8 1.49 12.15 2.11
N THR A 9 1.54 11.90 0.80
CA THR A 9 0.73 12.62 -0.18
C THR A 9 -0.77 12.39 0.05
N LEU A 10 -1.18 11.15 0.30
CA LEU A 10 -2.57 10.79 0.60
C LEU A 10 -3.04 11.46 1.90
N LEU A 11 -2.23 11.39 2.97
CA LEU A 11 -2.52 12.04 4.25
C LEU A 11 -2.73 13.55 4.09
N LYS A 12 -1.82 14.24 3.37
CA LYS A 12 -1.92 15.68 3.06
C LYS A 12 -3.15 16.06 2.22
N ARG A 13 -3.84 15.08 1.62
CA ARG A 13 -5.07 15.26 0.84
C ARG A 13 -6.33 14.79 1.57
N GLY A 14 -6.21 14.42 2.85
CA GLY A 14 -7.34 14.06 3.71
C GLY A 14 -7.73 12.58 3.69
N PHE A 15 -6.93 11.72 3.05
CA PHE A 15 -7.13 10.26 3.15
C PHE A 15 -6.67 9.75 4.51
N HIS A 16 -7.37 8.72 5.00
CA HIS A 16 -6.98 8.02 6.21
C HIS A 16 -6.02 6.87 5.89
N VAL A 17 -4.72 7.13 6.02
CA VAL A 17 -3.68 6.09 5.90
C VAL A 17 -3.39 5.54 7.29
N VAL A 18 -3.54 4.22 7.46
CA VAL A 18 -3.36 3.55 8.76
C VAL A 18 -1.97 2.94 8.88
N ARG A 19 -1.46 2.36 7.79
CA ARG A 19 -0.22 1.60 7.77
C ARG A 19 0.52 1.75 6.45
N VAL A 20 1.85 1.77 6.51
CA VAL A 20 2.76 1.65 5.38
C VAL A 20 3.63 0.41 5.59
N GLU A 21 3.51 -0.55 4.68
CA GLU A 21 4.30 -1.79 4.64
C GLU A 21 5.42 -1.59 3.62
N ALA A 22 6.68 -1.66 4.05
CA ALA A 22 7.83 -1.57 3.15
C ALA A 22 9.08 -2.24 3.76
N ASP A 23 9.67 -3.22 3.05
CA ASP A 23 10.87 -3.95 3.48
C ASP A 23 12.06 -3.04 3.80
N ALA A 24 12.28 -2.03 2.97
CA ALA A 24 13.37 -1.09 3.14
C ALA A 24 12.95 0.32 2.71
N CYS A 25 13.46 1.32 3.44
CA CYS A 25 13.34 2.72 3.03
C CYS A 25 14.53 3.08 2.13
N ALA A 26 14.26 3.26 0.84
CA ALA A 26 15.25 3.75 -0.10
C ALA A 26 15.71 5.18 0.27
N PRO A 27 16.97 5.58 -0.02
CA PRO A 27 17.49 6.89 0.38
C PRO A 27 16.62 8.07 -0.08
N PHE A 28 16.05 7.99 -1.29
CA PHE A 28 15.18 9.01 -1.85
C PHE A 28 13.79 9.12 -1.19
N ASP A 29 13.40 8.14 -0.36
CA ASP A 29 12.12 8.15 0.35
C ASP A 29 12.27 8.39 1.87
N ARG A 30 13.51 8.51 2.35
CA ARG A 30 13.83 8.72 3.77
C ARG A 30 13.25 10.01 4.32
N ALA A 31 13.31 11.10 3.55
CA ALA A 31 12.76 12.38 3.99
C ALA A 31 11.24 12.28 4.25
N HIS A 32 10.50 11.54 3.41
CA HIS A 32 9.07 11.32 3.62
C HIS A 32 8.79 10.43 4.83
N LEU A 33 9.61 9.41 5.07
CA LEU A 33 9.49 8.57 6.26
C LEU A 33 9.66 9.40 7.55
N GLU A 34 10.67 10.26 7.61
CA GLU A 34 10.89 11.12 8.78
C GLU A 34 9.76 12.12 8.96
N GLU A 35 9.26 12.74 7.89
CA GLU A 35 8.09 13.62 7.97
C GLU A 35 6.82 12.88 8.44
N LEU A 36 6.64 11.63 8.00
CA LEU A 36 5.52 10.78 8.41
C LEU A 36 5.60 10.43 9.89
N LYS A 37 6.78 10.11 10.42
CA LYS A 37 6.99 9.86 11.86
C LYS A 37 6.73 11.11 12.71
N GLU A 38 7.16 12.28 12.23
CA GLU A 38 7.02 13.54 12.97
C GLU A 38 5.56 14.03 12.99
N ASN A 39 4.92 14.08 11.82
CA ASN A 39 3.61 14.73 11.67
C ASN A 39 2.43 13.76 11.76
N TYR A 40 2.65 12.47 11.51
CA TYR A 40 1.62 11.43 11.50
C TYR A 40 2.05 10.21 12.35
N PRO A 41 2.41 10.39 13.64
CA PRO A 41 2.97 9.32 14.48
C PRO A 41 2.01 8.15 14.74
N LYS A 42 0.73 8.28 14.37
CA LYS A 42 -0.27 7.22 14.47
C LYS A 42 -0.27 6.27 13.27
N VAL A 43 0.41 6.62 12.18
CA VAL A 43 0.55 5.76 11.00
C VAL A 43 1.58 4.70 11.33
N GLU A 44 1.17 3.44 11.28
CA GLU A 44 2.08 2.32 11.51
C GLU A 44 3.06 2.20 10.33
N SER A 45 4.37 2.24 10.59
CA SER A 45 5.38 1.88 9.59
C SER A 45 5.94 0.52 9.93
N PHE A 46 5.73 -0.47 9.07
CA PHE A 46 6.20 -1.83 9.29
C PHE A 46 7.27 -2.19 8.26
N GLN A 47 8.40 -2.69 8.74
CA GLN A 47 9.42 -3.35 7.93
C GLN A 47 9.22 -4.86 8.10
N PRO A 48 8.78 -5.59 7.07
CA PRO A 48 8.71 -7.05 7.11
C PRO A 48 10.12 -7.66 7.25
N ILE A 49 10.66 -7.72 8.48
CA ILE A 49 11.91 -8.44 8.75
C ILE A 49 11.55 -9.93 8.87
N HIS A 50 11.65 -10.63 7.75
CA HIS A 50 11.42 -12.06 7.57
C HIS A 50 9.97 -12.57 7.78
N SER A 51 9.69 -13.68 7.10
CA SER A 51 8.40 -14.24 6.69
C SER A 51 7.49 -14.80 7.80
N SER A 52 7.42 -14.21 8.98
CA SER A 52 6.59 -14.80 10.05
C SER A 52 5.86 -13.80 10.95
N SER A 53 4.54 -13.79 10.74
CA SER A 53 3.51 -13.65 11.80
C SER A 53 3.14 -12.25 12.28
N VAL A 54 4.10 -11.34 12.52
CA VAL A 54 3.77 -10.12 13.31
C VAL A 54 2.85 -9.12 12.58
N ALA A 55 2.99 -8.95 11.26
CA ALA A 55 2.07 -8.08 10.50
C ALA A 55 0.66 -8.70 10.35
N MET A 56 0.58 -10.03 10.27
CA MET A 56 -0.67 -10.78 10.20
C MET A 56 -1.45 -10.74 11.53
N ASP A 57 -0.79 -10.46 12.65
CA ASP A 57 -1.43 -10.35 13.97
C ASP A 57 -2.26 -9.07 14.14
N ARG A 58 -2.19 -8.13 13.18
CA ARG A 58 -2.98 -6.89 13.18
C ARG A 58 -3.71 -6.69 11.86
N PRO A 59 -4.75 -7.49 11.57
CA PRO A 59 -5.45 -7.45 10.30
C PRO A 59 -6.25 -6.15 10.15
N LEU A 60 -6.33 -5.66 8.91
CA LEU A 60 -7.13 -4.51 8.49
C LEU A 60 -8.06 -4.94 7.33
N PRO A 61 -9.05 -5.83 7.57
CA PRO A 61 -9.82 -6.47 6.49
C PRO A 61 -10.67 -5.49 5.68
N GLU A 62 -11.13 -4.40 6.30
CA GLU A 62 -11.94 -3.36 5.64
C GLU A 62 -11.08 -2.23 5.02
N SER A 63 -9.74 -2.35 5.06
CA SER A 63 -8.86 -1.38 4.41
C SER A 63 -8.84 -1.54 2.90
N LEU A 64 -8.44 -0.50 2.18
CA LEU A 64 -7.96 -0.58 0.80
C LEU A 64 -6.44 -0.67 0.80
N ALA A 65 -5.91 -1.82 0.44
CA ALA A 65 -4.48 -1.97 0.25
C ALA A 65 -4.05 -1.43 -1.13
N LEU A 66 -3.01 -0.61 -1.13
CA LEU A 66 -2.38 -0.12 -2.35
C LEU A 66 -1.19 -1.03 -2.67
N GLY A 67 -1.39 -1.96 -3.61
CA GLY A 67 -0.41 -2.99 -3.93
C GLY A 67 -0.68 -4.34 -3.25
N PHE A 68 -0.08 -5.37 -3.83
CA PHE A 68 -0.36 -6.77 -3.51
C PHE A 68 0.11 -7.16 -2.10
N GLU A 69 1.37 -6.86 -1.78
CA GLU A 69 2.01 -7.27 -0.53
C GLU A 69 1.34 -6.65 0.70
N GLY A 70 1.05 -5.35 0.67
CA GLY A 70 0.27 -4.71 1.73
C GLY A 70 -1.13 -5.30 1.88
N GLY A 71 -1.75 -5.75 0.78
CA GLY A 71 -3.04 -6.44 0.82
C GLY A 71 -2.96 -7.81 1.47
N TYR A 72 -1.89 -8.55 1.18
CA TYR A 72 -1.60 -9.83 1.82
C TYR A 72 -1.36 -9.66 3.31
N LEU A 73 -0.38 -8.84 3.72
CA LEU A 73 0.00 -8.64 5.12
C LEU A 73 -1.16 -8.11 5.98
N ALA A 74 -1.95 -7.18 5.45
CA ALA A 74 -3.09 -6.62 6.15
C ALA A 74 -4.33 -7.53 6.15
N GLY A 75 -4.34 -8.63 5.37
CA GLY A 75 -5.55 -9.44 5.15
C GLY A 75 -6.71 -8.63 4.57
N SER A 76 -6.39 -7.63 3.73
CA SER A 76 -7.37 -6.69 3.20
C SER A 76 -8.29 -7.36 2.18
N LYS A 77 -9.59 -7.06 2.26
CA LYS A 77 -10.59 -7.51 1.26
C LYS A 77 -10.47 -6.76 -0.07
N HIS A 78 -9.89 -5.56 -0.06
CA HIS A 78 -9.84 -4.63 -1.19
C HIS A 78 -8.40 -4.29 -1.56
N VAL A 79 -8.04 -4.56 -2.81
CA VAL A 79 -6.69 -4.28 -3.30
C VAL A 79 -6.78 -3.42 -4.55
N ALA A 80 -6.13 -2.25 -4.51
CA ALA A 80 -5.84 -1.47 -5.70
C ALA A 80 -4.57 -2.04 -6.34
N ASP A 81 -4.70 -2.55 -7.57
CA ASP A 81 -3.54 -3.07 -8.30
C ASP A 81 -2.67 -1.90 -8.77
N LEU A 82 -1.41 -1.92 -8.34
CA LEU A 82 -0.37 -0.95 -8.74
C LEU A 82 0.65 -1.56 -9.70
N PHE A 83 0.49 -2.83 -10.10
CA PHE A 83 1.49 -3.66 -10.78
C PHE A 83 1.78 -3.31 -12.25
N MET A 84 1.36 -2.14 -12.73
CA MET A 84 1.87 -1.57 -13.97
C MET A 84 2.51 -0.22 -13.65
N ASP A 85 3.55 -0.26 -12.83
CA ASP A 85 4.29 0.88 -12.30
C ASP A 85 5.31 1.47 -13.28
N GLY A 86 5.29 1.05 -14.54
CA GLY A 86 6.12 1.63 -15.60
C GLY A 86 5.75 3.07 -16.02
N GLY A 87 4.65 3.65 -15.51
CA GLY A 87 4.13 4.92 -16.06
C GLY A 87 3.27 5.82 -15.18
N MET A 88 3.13 5.56 -13.88
CA MET A 88 2.27 6.39 -13.01
C MET A 88 2.94 7.70 -12.57
N PHE A 89 3.19 8.59 -13.53
CA PHE A 89 3.79 9.91 -13.29
C PHE A 89 2.86 11.03 -13.78
N GLY A 90 3.05 12.22 -13.21
CA GLY A 90 2.26 13.41 -13.58
C GLY A 90 0.77 13.23 -13.32
N TYR A 91 -0.05 14.03 -14.01
CA TYR A 91 -1.50 14.01 -13.82
C TYR A 91 -2.15 12.69 -14.23
N ASP A 92 -1.64 12.04 -15.28
CA ASP A 92 -2.16 10.73 -15.71
C ASP A 92 -1.93 9.66 -14.63
N GLY A 93 -0.76 9.65 -13.99
CA GLY A 93 -0.49 8.79 -12.84
C GLY A 93 -1.47 8.99 -11.69
N VAL A 94 -1.84 10.24 -11.39
CA VAL A 94 -2.86 10.53 -10.36
C VAL A 94 -4.23 10.00 -10.76
N ILE A 95 -4.66 10.22 -12.01
CA ILE A 95 -5.95 9.74 -12.52
C ILE A 95 -6.00 8.20 -12.48
N SER A 96 -4.91 7.56 -12.92
CA SER A 96 -4.77 6.10 -12.93
C SER A 96 -4.79 5.51 -11.52
N LEU A 97 -4.09 6.13 -10.56
CA LEU A 97 -4.15 5.75 -9.15
C LEU A 97 -5.58 5.86 -8.60
N MET A 98 -6.24 7.00 -8.81
CA MET A 98 -7.62 7.21 -8.32
C MET A 98 -8.61 6.22 -8.94
N ARG A 99 -8.43 5.88 -10.22
CA ARG A 99 -9.23 4.84 -10.89
C ARG A 99 -8.98 3.47 -10.26
N SER A 100 -7.73 3.08 -10.06
CA SER A 100 -7.36 1.81 -9.42
C SER A 100 -7.92 1.70 -8.00
N MET A 101 -7.86 2.78 -7.20
CA MET A 101 -8.45 2.82 -5.86
C MET A 101 -9.96 2.60 -5.90
N ARG A 102 -10.68 3.26 -6.82
CA ARG A 102 -12.13 3.08 -6.98
C ARG A 102 -12.51 1.68 -7.44
N GLU A 103 -11.71 1.06 -8.29
CA GLU A 103 -11.92 -0.31 -8.76
C GLU A 103 -11.62 -1.34 -7.66
N GLY A 104 -10.53 -1.14 -6.91
CA GLY A 104 -10.13 -2.00 -5.79
C GLY A 104 -11.20 -2.04 -4.69
N MET A 105 -11.82 -0.90 -4.38
CA MET A 105 -12.93 -0.84 -3.41
C MET A 105 -14.18 -1.62 -3.83
N LYS A 106 -14.42 -1.82 -5.13
CA LYS A 106 -15.61 -2.55 -5.62
C LYS A 106 -15.43 -4.07 -5.59
N LYS A 107 -14.18 -4.55 -5.54
CA LYS A 107 -13.85 -5.98 -5.63
C LYS A 107 -13.50 -6.49 -4.24
N THR A 108 -14.24 -7.49 -3.76
CA THR A 108 -13.89 -8.26 -2.57
C THR A 108 -13.21 -9.56 -3.00
N GLY A 109 -12.14 -9.96 -2.32
CA GLY A 109 -11.37 -11.17 -2.69
C GLY A 109 -10.41 -10.96 -3.86
N ALA A 110 -10.15 -9.69 -4.21
CA ALA A 110 -9.23 -9.30 -5.27
C ALA A 110 -7.83 -9.90 -5.08
N LEU A 111 -7.39 -10.06 -3.82
CA LEU A 111 -6.11 -10.66 -3.49
C LEU A 111 -5.96 -12.08 -4.05
N LYS A 112 -6.98 -12.95 -3.90
CA LYS A 112 -6.95 -14.32 -4.41
C LYS A 112 -6.87 -14.35 -5.94
N SER A 113 -7.69 -13.53 -6.61
CA SER A 113 -7.65 -13.39 -8.07
C SER A 113 -6.33 -12.79 -8.59
N LEU A 114 -5.71 -11.90 -7.82
CA LEU A 114 -4.38 -11.34 -8.09
C LEU A 114 -3.28 -12.41 -7.98
N ILE A 115 -3.32 -13.28 -6.97
CA ILE A 115 -2.41 -14.42 -6.81
C ILE A 115 -2.52 -15.36 -8.02
N GLU A 116 -3.75 -15.77 -8.34
CA GLU A 116 -4.05 -16.72 -9.40
C GLU A 116 -3.69 -16.17 -10.79
N SER A 117 -4.02 -14.91 -11.09
CA SER A 117 -3.73 -14.30 -12.39
C SER A 117 -2.24 -14.04 -12.64
N LYS A 118 -1.45 -13.87 -11.57
CA LYS A 118 -0.02 -13.56 -11.67
C LYS A 118 0.88 -14.78 -11.51
N GLY A 119 0.31 -15.98 -11.36
CA GLY A 119 1.08 -17.22 -11.17
C GLY A 119 1.97 -17.19 -9.93
N LEU A 120 1.63 -16.33 -8.96
CA LEU A 120 2.36 -16.21 -7.70
C LEU A 120 2.03 -17.46 -6.88
N VAL A 121 2.93 -18.43 -6.82
CA VAL A 121 2.81 -19.55 -5.88
C VAL A 121 3.33 -19.04 -4.54
N VAL A 122 2.45 -19.07 -3.53
CA VAL A 122 2.83 -18.83 -2.12
C VAL A 122 3.53 -20.07 -1.58
#